data_AF-A0A0S6V003-F1
#
_entry.id   AF-A0A0S6V003-F1
#
_cell.length_a   1.000
_cell.length_b   1.000
_cell.length_c   1.000
_cell.angle_alpha   90.00
_cell.angle_beta   90.00
_cell.angle_gamma   90.00
#
_symmetry.space_group_name_H-M   'P 1'
#
loop_
_entity.id
_entity.type
_entity.pdbx_description
1 polymer ?
#
loop_
_entity_poly.entity_id
_entity_poly.type
_entity_poly.pdbx_seq_one_letter_code
_entity_poly.pdbx_strand_id
1 'polypeptide(L)'
;MYREGLKAGPRPDDRAAFDTRVAAYGLDGTNFLFSHERFTFGIRDTAALRRRFMIYANAMETLLDRLERQGKEAELVQELGGFLSVIASFYAARRRNIRNWFIEPSFFRGRMYFTPDSFAAPDMMAEPAESVSPEVRAYLDETLTKRAIVIPKKDQHHYSAAFKKVVNLRNANRLVEKLWDQFALGKHQEFGHNLRHAQVHAAMALNATRLRRLYQPLPETPFVYYPFHVPADMALTLRSPDYLDQVATVDFLLRTIPDSHVLVVKEHPAQIGAISAARLFELARRFDNFVLLPPQTNNYTVLDRAAAVVSVNSKSGAEALLLGKPVVVMGDAFYRSCPLVHAVDRLADVPARLRAALAAGPFDPAKGAPYFQSAWRRSYPGELYVGDTKLLDTFAASLRAAIAEPARVN
;
A
#
# COMPACT_ATOMS: atom_id res chain seq x y z
N MET A 1 6.11 22.23 9.13
CA MET A 1 6.75 21.12 9.86
C MET A 1 8.28 21.20 9.83
N TYR A 2 8.95 20.90 8.73
CA TYR A 2 10.43 20.79 8.72
C TYR A 2 11.19 22.01 9.29
N ARG A 3 10.85 23.22 8.85
CA ARG A 3 11.49 24.47 9.35
C ARG A 3 11.26 24.72 10.84
N GLU A 4 10.08 24.36 11.35
CA GLU A 4 9.75 24.50 12.77
C GLU A 4 10.57 23.51 13.59
N GLY A 5 10.57 22.24 13.17
CA GLY A 5 11.27 21.16 13.85
C GLY A 5 12.80 21.28 13.87
N LEU A 6 13.38 22.02 12.92
CA LEU A 6 14.79 22.37 12.94
C LEU A 6 15.16 23.32 14.09
N LYS A 7 14.22 24.18 14.50
CA LYS A 7 14.44 25.24 15.47
C LYS A 7 13.90 24.90 16.85
N ALA A 8 12.88 24.05 16.92
CA ALA A 8 12.19 23.70 18.14
C ALA A 8 12.72 22.38 18.74
N GLY A 9 12.59 22.24 20.06
CA GLY A 9 13.01 21.04 20.79
C GLY A 9 14.53 20.80 20.83
N PRO A 10 14.96 19.58 21.20
CA PRO A 10 16.37 19.20 21.17
C PRO A 10 16.96 19.28 19.76
N ARG A 11 18.28 19.51 19.67
CA ARG A 11 18.98 19.52 18.38
C ARG A 11 18.72 18.21 17.63
N PRO A 12 18.28 18.24 16.35
CA PRO A 12 17.94 17.02 15.61
C PRO A 12 19.09 16.02 15.45
N ASP A 13 20.33 16.50 15.51
CA ASP A 13 21.55 15.70 15.37
C ASP A 13 22.05 15.14 16.72
N ASP A 14 21.38 15.46 17.83
CA ASP A 14 21.75 14.99 19.17
C ASP A 14 21.31 13.53 19.39
N ARG A 15 22.30 12.66 19.57
CA ARG A 15 22.05 11.22 19.73
C ARG A 15 21.34 10.87 21.03
N ALA A 16 21.73 11.49 22.15
CA ALA A 16 21.14 11.19 23.45
C ALA A 16 19.68 11.66 23.51
N ALA A 17 19.38 12.81 22.90
CA ALA A 17 18.02 13.29 22.76
C ALA A 17 17.16 12.37 21.87
N PHE A 18 17.74 11.85 20.78
CA PHE A 18 17.07 10.87 19.93
C PHE A 18 16.73 9.59 20.69
N ASP A 19 17.71 8.99 21.37
CA ASP A 19 17.51 7.74 22.12
C ASP A 19 16.46 7.94 23.24
N THR A 20 16.52 9.08 23.95
CA THR A 20 15.51 9.45 24.96
C THR A 20 14.10 9.54 24.36
N ARG A 21 13.96 10.15 23.18
CA ARG A 21 12.67 10.28 22.52
C ARG A 21 12.13 8.93 22.03
N VAL A 22 12.97 8.11 21.42
CA VAL A 22 12.59 6.76 20.96
C VAL A 22 12.08 5.93 22.13
N ALA A 23 12.80 5.92 23.25
CA ALA A 23 12.35 5.24 24.47
C ALA A 23 11.01 5.79 24.97
N ALA A 24 10.84 7.11 24.96
CA ALA A 24 9.62 7.74 25.43
C ALA A 24 8.42 7.60 24.47
N TYR A 25 8.64 7.18 23.23
CA TYR A 25 7.60 6.73 22.30
C TYR A 25 7.28 5.23 22.44
N GLY A 26 7.92 4.52 23.37
CA GLY A 26 7.76 3.08 23.54
C GLY A 26 8.35 2.28 22.38
N LEU A 27 9.33 2.83 21.68
CA LEU A 27 10.01 2.17 20.56
C LEU A 27 11.26 1.45 21.06
N ASP A 28 11.45 0.20 20.63
CA ASP A 28 12.65 -0.62 20.87
C ASP A 28 13.73 -0.42 19.79
N GLY A 29 13.42 0.35 18.75
CA GLY A 29 14.32 0.75 17.69
C GLY A 29 13.59 1.46 16.55
N THR A 30 14.34 2.00 15.58
CA THR A 30 13.75 2.74 14.44
C THR A 30 14.13 2.20 13.08
N ASN A 31 15.01 1.19 13.01
CA ASN A 31 15.46 0.64 11.71
C ASN A 31 14.30 0.13 10.87
N PHE A 32 13.34 -0.53 11.50
CA PHE A 32 12.12 -0.99 10.84
C PHE A 32 11.28 0.19 10.33
N LEU A 33 11.01 1.19 11.16
CA LEU A 33 10.27 2.39 10.78
C LEU A 33 10.96 3.22 9.69
N PHE A 34 12.28 3.13 9.61
CA PHE A 34 13.10 3.82 8.62
C PHE A 34 13.16 3.08 7.28
N SER A 35 12.65 1.85 7.21
CA SER A 35 12.70 0.99 6.02
C SER A 35 12.13 1.71 4.79
N HIS A 36 10.98 2.35 4.91
CA HIS A 36 10.32 3.00 3.78
C HIS A 36 11.23 4.04 3.12
N GLU A 37 11.84 4.94 3.89
CA GLU A 37 12.78 5.94 3.35
C GLU A 37 14.00 5.30 2.68
N ARG A 38 14.49 4.18 3.23
CA ARG A 38 15.62 3.44 2.64
C ARG A 38 15.25 2.84 1.29
N PHE A 39 14.06 2.27 1.15
CA PHE A 39 13.65 1.64 -0.10
C PHE A 39 13.18 2.67 -1.13
N THR A 40 12.32 3.59 -0.72
CA THR A 40 11.74 4.64 -1.58
C THR A 40 12.80 5.65 -2.02
N PHE A 41 13.60 6.16 -1.09
CA PHE A 41 14.56 7.24 -1.36
C PHE A 41 16.03 6.81 -1.32
N GLY A 42 16.33 5.56 -0.96
CA GLY A 42 17.71 5.06 -0.93
C GLY A 42 18.62 5.74 0.05
N ILE A 43 18.06 6.32 1.09
CA ILE A 43 18.86 6.99 2.11
C ILE A 43 19.62 5.91 2.88
N ARG A 44 20.93 5.85 2.65
CA ARG A 44 21.82 4.87 3.30
C ARG A 44 22.20 5.33 4.70
N ASP A 45 22.39 6.63 4.88
CA ASP A 45 22.83 7.22 6.13
C ASP A 45 21.74 7.18 7.21
N THR A 46 21.99 6.38 8.24
CA THR A 46 21.11 6.28 9.42
C THR A 46 21.08 7.60 10.21
N ALA A 47 22.17 8.36 10.26
CA ALA A 47 22.20 9.63 10.98
C ALA A 47 21.25 10.64 10.34
N ALA A 48 21.26 10.77 9.01
CA ALA A 48 20.28 11.58 8.28
C ALA A 48 18.82 11.17 8.56
N LEU A 49 18.52 9.87 8.64
CA LEU A 49 17.16 9.38 8.94
C LEU A 49 16.75 9.71 10.39
N ARG A 50 17.65 9.54 11.36
CA ARG A 50 17.41 9.96 12.75
C ARG A 50 17.15 11.45 12.85
N ARG A 51 17.99 12.26 12.21
CA ARG A 51 17.84 13.71 12.13
C ARG A 51 16.47 14.09 11.57
N ARG A 52 16.07 13.45 10.45
CA ARG A 52 14.77 13.68 9.81
C ARG A 52 13.60 13.31 10.74
N PHE A 53 13.67 12.16 11.41
CA PHE A 53 12.68 11.76 12.41
C PHE A 53 12.56 12.78 13.55
N MET A 54 13.70 13.23 14.10
CA MET A 54 13.75 14.24 15.16
C MET A 54 13.13 15.56 14.73
N ILE A 55 13.37 16.02 13.49
CA ILE A 55 12.78 17.26 12.98
C ILE A 55 11.26 17.18 13.00
N TYR A 56 10.65 16.12 12.47
CA TYR A 56 9.19 16.05 12.46
C TYR A 56 8.61 15.83 13.85
N ALA A 57 9.29 15.03 14.70
CA ALA A 57 8.87 14.85 16.08
C ALA A 57 8.89 16.18 16.86
N ASN A 58 9.98 16.96 16.76
CA ASN A 58 10.10 18.29 17.36
C ASN A 58 8.98 19.22 16.90
N ALA A 59 8.73 19.26 15.59
CA ALA A 59 7.68 20.10 15.02
C ALA A 59 6.29 19.71 15.54
N MET A 60 6.01 18.40 15.62
CA MET A 60 4.72 17.90 16.09
C MET A 60 4.53 18.15 17.58
N GLU A 61 5.51 17.80 18.42
CA GLU A 61 5.45 18.05 19.86
C GLU A 61 5.24 19.56 20.16
N THR A 62 5.95 20.44 19.45
CA THR A 62 5.80 21.91 19.60
C THR A 62 4.40 22.40 19.23
N LEU A 63 3.81 21.83 18.17
CA LEU A 63 2.45 22.15 17.77
C LEU A 63 1.45 21.67 18.83
N LEU A 64 1.61 20.45 19.34
CA LEU A 64 0.75 19.88 20.37
C LEU A 64 0.85 20.67 21.68
N ASP A 65 2.06 21.05 22.12
CA ASP A 65 2.27 21.94 23.28
C ASP A 65 1.56 23.28 23.13
N ARG A 66 1.49 23.81 21.90
CA ARG A 66 0.80 25.07 21.62
C ARG A 66 -0.71 24.92 21.71
N LEU A 67 -1.26 23.82 21.17
CA LEU A 67 -2.70 23.55 21.23
C LEU A 67 -3.15 23.28 22.67
N GLU A 68 -2.37 22.51 23.42
CA GLU A 68 -2.61 22.22 24.84
C GLU A 68 -2.61 23.50 25.68
N ARG A 69 -1.63 24.40 25.51
CA ARG A 69 -1.61 25.71 26.18
C ARG A 69 -2.78 26.62 25.80
N GLN A 70 -3.40 26.40 24.64
CA GLN A 70 -4.61 27.11 24.22
C GLN A 70 -5.88 26.44 24.74
N GLY A 71 -5.79 25.35 25.51
CA GLY A 71 -6.93 24.57 25.97
C GLY A 71 -7.71 23.91 24.83
N LYS A 72 -7.04 23.59 23.71
CA LYS A 72 -7.67 22.97 22.55
C LYS A 72 -7.45 21.47 22.55
N GLU A 73 -8.52 20.73 22.32
CA GLU A 73 -8.46 19.31 21.97
C GLU A 73 -7.95 19.15 20.54
N ALA A 74 -7.19 18.08 20.29
CA ALA A 74 -6.58 17.79 19.01
C ALA A 74 -6.83 16.35 18.60
N GLU A 75 -7.03 16.15 17.30
CA GLU A 75 -7.13 14.86 16.61
C GLU A 75 -6.14 14.91 15.45
N LEU A 76 -5.31 13.87 15.27
CA LEU A 76 -4.31 13.84 14.20
C LEU A 76 -4.84 13.04 13.00
N VAL A 77 -5.21 13.74 11.93
CA VAL A 77 -5.66 13.12 10.68
C VAL A 77 -4.54 13.15 9.63
N GLN A 78 -4.22 11.99 9.04
CA GLN A 78 -3.12 11.84 8.09
C GLN A 78 -3.50 10.89 6.94
N GLU A 79 -2.98 11.10 5.73
CA GLU A 79 -3.02 10.03 4.72
C GLU A 79 -2.03 8.92 5.13
N LEU A 80 -2.44 7.67 4.96
CA LEU A 80 -1.59 6.53 5.23
C LEU A 80 -0.33 6.57 4.37
N GLY A 81 0.84 6.47 5.00
CA GLY A 81 2.12 6.45 4.29
C GLY A 81 3.29 6.06 5.20
N GLY A 82 4.37 5.56 4.59
CA GLY A 82 5.56 5.13 5.31
C GLY A 82 6.59 6.24 5.57
N PHE A 83 6.26 7.51 5.29
CA PHE A 83 7.20 8.62 5.41
C PHE A 83 7.50 8.94 6.88
N LEU A 84 8.73 9.38 7.17
CA LEU A 84 9.09 9.73 8.56
C LEU A 84 8.29 10.89 9.12
N SER A 85 7.75 11.78 8.29
CA SER A 85 6.82 12.82 8.73
C SER A 85 5.54 12.23 9.31
N VAL A 86 5.00 11.19 8.67
CA VAL A 86 3.78 10.50 9.11
C VAL A 86 4.07 9.69 10.38
N ILE A 87 5.14 8.90 10.35
CA ILE A 87 5.53 8.03 11.47
C ILE A 87 5.87 8.85 12.72
N ALA A 88 6.70 9.89 12.60
CA ALA A 88 7.08 10.71 13.75
C ALA A 88 5.88 11.44 14.35
N SER A 89 4.96 11.94 13.51
CA SER A 89 3.75 12.61 13.98
C SER A 89 2.81 11.64 14.70
N PHE A 90 2.67 10.41 14.18
CA PHE A 90 1.90 9.35 14.81
C PHE A 90 2.37 9.06 16.24
N TYR A 91 3.67 8.83 16.44
CA TYR A 91 4.20 8.54 17.78
C TYR A 91 4.18 9.76 18.71
N ALA A 92 4.39 10.97 18.18
CA ALA A 92 4.27 12.20 18.96
C ALA A 92 2.85 12.41 19.52
N ALA A 93 1.82 12.16 18.70
CA ALA A 93 0.43 12.22 19.11
C ALA A 93 0.07 11.07 20.08
N ARG A 94 0.45 9.83 19.75
CA ARG A 94 0.16 8.65 20.57
C ARG A 94 0.71 8.78 21.98
N ARG A 95 1.91 9.33 22.15
CA ARG A 95 2.52 9.59 23.48
C ARG A 95 1.63 10.46 24.38
N ARG A 96 0.81 11.34 23.80
CA ARG A 96 -0.08 12.24 24.52
C ARG A 96 -1.52 11.74 24.59
N ASN A 97 -1.76 10.47 24.24
CA ASN A 97 -3.11 9.90 24.09
C ASN A 97 -3.98 10.69 23.09
N ILE A 98 -3.34 11.35 22.11
CA ILE A 98 -4.05 12.00 21.02
C ILE A 98 -4.32 10.96 19.94
N ARG A 99 -5.58 10.83 19.56
CA ARG A 99 -6.01 9.88 18.55
C ARG A 99 -5.50 10.26 17.17
N ASN A 100 -5.17 9.22 16.42
CA ASN A 100 -4.67 9.29 15.07
C ASN A 100 -5.68 8.64 14.13
N TRP A 101 -5.92 9.27 12.98
CA TRP A 101 -6.81 8.75 11.94
C TRP A 101 -6.08 8.70 10.62
N PHE A 102 -5.89 7.50 10.10
CA PHE A 102 -5.32 7.29 8.78
C PHE A 102 -6.41 7.23 7.72
N ILE A 103 -6.26 8.05 6.69
CA ILE A 103 -7.12 8.03 5.51
C ILE A 103 -6.49 7.09 4.49
N GLU A 104 -7.24 6.08 4.05
CA GLU A 104 -6.84 5.20 2.95
C GLU A 104 -8.03 4.95 1.99
N PRO A 105 -7.80 4.81 0.67
CA PRO A 105 -8.87 4.50 -0.27
C PRO A 105 -9.46 3.13 0.03
N SER A 106 -10.78 3.01 -0.03
CA SER A 106 -11.42 1.71 0.13
C SER A 106 -11.33 0.86 -1.14
N PHE A 107 -11.82 -0.38 -1.04
CA PHE A 107 -12.07 -1.23 -2.20
C PHE A 107 -13.18 -0.67 -3.11
N PHE A 108 -14.09 0.12 -2.54
CA PHE A 108 -15.25 0.66 -3.23
C PHE A 108 -14.97 2.04 -3.83
N ARG A 109 -15.40 2.25 -5.07
CA ARG A 109 -15.23 3.52 -5.77
C ARG A 109 -15.93 4.65 -5.01
N GLY A 110 -15.26 5.80 -4.87
CA GLY A 110 -15.83 6.95 -4.18
C GLY A 110 -15.99 6.77 -2.68
N ARG A 111 -15.28 5.81 -2.08
CA ARG A 111 -15.31 5.55 -0.63
C ARG A 111 -13.91 5.35 -0.07
N MET A 112 -13.73 5.65 1.21
CA MET A 112 -12.46 5.58 1.93
C MET A 112 -12.63 4.90 3.29
N TYR A 113 -11.53 4.42 3.85
CA TYR A 113 -11.43 4.03 5.24
C TYR A 113 -10.77 5.13 6.05
N PHE A 114 -11.23 5.31 7.28
CA PHE A 114 -10.58 6.09 8.32
C PHE A 114 -10.16 5.12 9.43
N THR A 115 -8.89 4.73 9.44
CA THR A 115 -8.36 3.72 10.37
C THR A 115 -7.80 4.41 11.60
N PRO A 116 -8.37 4.20 12.81
CA PRO A 116 -7.84 4.82 14.01
C PRO A 116 -6.59 4.11 14.52
N ASP A 117 -5.62 4.90 14.98
CA ASP A 117 -4.52 4.53 15.87
C ASP A 117 -3.64 3.35 15.43
N SER A 118 -3.65 2.99 14.14
CA SER A 118 -2.92 1.83 13.63
C SER A 118 -2.49 1.98 12.17
N PHE A 119 -1.28 1.52 11.86
CA PHE A 119 -0.81 1.32 10.48
C PHE A 119 -1.33 0.02 9.86
N ALA A 120 -1.95 -0.86 10.66
CA ALA A 120 -2.53 -2.10 10.17
C ALA A 120 -3.68 -1.85 9.20
N ALA A 121 -4.04 -2.85 8.41
CA ALA A 121 -5.26 -2.80 7.65
C ALA A 121 -6.48 -2.82 8.60
N PRO A 122 -7.55 -2.09 8.30
CA PRO A 122 -8.77 -2.14 9.08
C PRO A 122 -9.39 -3.54 9.06
N ASP A 123 -9.72 -4.10 10.23
CA ASP A 123 -10.49 -5.34 10.33
C ASP A 123 -11.95 -5.08 9.98
N MET A 124 -12.42 -5.69 8.89
CA MET A 124 -13.79 -5.49 8.39
C MET A 124 -14.83 -6.36 9.10
N MET A 125 -14.42 -7.37 9.86
CA MET A 125 -15.30 -8.37 10.46
C MET A 125 -15.51 -8.16 11.97
N ALA A 126 -15.03 -7.05 12.53
CA ALA A 126 -15.32 -6.70 13.93
C ALA A 126 -16.83 -6.63 14.22
N GLU A 127 -17.62 -6.21 13.22
CA GLU A 127 -19.09 -6.17 13.27
C GLU A 127 -19.65 -6.75 11.95
N PRO A 128 -19.82 -8.09 11.86
CA PRO A 128 -20.28 -8.75 10.65
C PRO A 128 -21.69 -8.31 10.26
N ALA A 129 -21.93 -8.10 8.97
CA ALA A 129 -23.25 -7.81 8.45
C ALA A 129 -24.11 -9.08 8.35
N GLU A 130 -25.30 -9.05 8.96
CA GLU A 130 -26.30 -10.13 8.87
C GLU A 130 -26.95 -10.23 7.49
N SER A 131 -27.05 -9.11 6.76
CA SER A 131 -27.70 -9.05 5.45
C SER A 131 -27.02 -8.04 4.53
N VAL A 132 -27.10 -8.29 3.22
CA VAL A 132 -26.54 -7.44 2.16
C VAL A 132 -27.62 -6.49 1.65
N SER A 133 -27.35 -5.19 1.70
CA SER A 133 -28.27 -4.15 1.24
C SER A 133 -28.44 -4.18 -0.29
N PRO A 134 -29.57 -3.65 -0.82
CA PRO A 134 -29.76 -3.52 -2.26
C PRO A 134 -28.67 -2.69 -2.95
N GLU A 135 -28.16 -1.65 -2.30
CA GLU A 135 -27.08 -0.81 -2.81
C GLU A 135 -25.78 -1.59 -2.98
N VAL A 136 -25.36 -2.33 -1.95
CA VAL A 136 -24.14 -3.13 -2.01
C VAL A 136 -24.31 -4.25 -3.03
N ARG A 137 -25.47 -4.92 -3.06
CA ARG A 137 -25.75 -5.97 -4.05
C ARG A 137 -25.62 -5.42 -5.47
N ALA A 138 -26.26 -4.29 -5.78
CA ALA A 138 -26.15 -3.65 -7.09
C ALA A 138 -24.70 -3.29 -7.44
N TYR A 139 -23.93 -2.76 -6.48
CA TYR A 139 -22.51 -2.46 -6.69
C TYR A 139 -21.68 -3.71 -7.01
N LEU A 140 -21.88 -4.80 -6.26
CA LEU A 140 -21.17 -6.06 -6.48
C LEU A 140 -21.54 -6.68 -7.83
N ASP A 141 -22.84 -6.73 -8.15
CA ASP A 141 -23.36 -7.26 -9.42
C ASP A 141 -22.84 -6.44 -10.62
N GLU A 142 -22.83 -5.11 -10.50
CA GLU A 142 -22.25 -4.21 -11.50
C GLU A 142 -20.76 -4.48 -11.67
N THR A 143 -20.01 -4.67 -10.59
CA THR A 143 -18.56 -4.94 -10.63
C THR A 143 -18.28 -6.28 -11.31
N LEU A 144 -19.03 -7.33 -10.96
CA LEU A 144 -18.95 -8.65 -11.57
C LEU A 144 -19.32 -8.62 -13.07
N THR A 145 -20.31 -7.82 -13.44
CA THR A 145 -20.77 -7.68 -14.83
C THR A 145 -19.78 -6.88 -15.68
N LYS A 146 -19.32 -5.72 -15.18
CA LYS A 146 -18.44 -4.81 -15.91
C LYS A 146 -17.02 -5.33 -16.04
N ARG A 147 -16.57 -6.22 -15.13
CA ARG A 147 -15.20 -6.77 -15.09
C ARG A 147 -14.12 -5.69 -15.24
N ALA A 148 -14.40 -4.53 -14.65
CA ALA A 148 -13.58 -3.33 -14.78
C ALA A 148 -12.81 -3.09 -13.47
N ILE A 149 -11.54 -2.72 -13.59
CA ILE A 149 -10.70 -2.38 -12.43
C ILE A 149 -11.27 -1.13 -11.79
N VAL A 150 -11.63 -1.22 -10.50
CA VAL A 150 -12.02 -0.05 -9.72
C VAL A 150 -10.75 0.74 -9.38
N ILE A 151 -10.46 1.74 -10.20
CA ILE A 151 -9.33 2.64 -10.01
C ILE A 151 -9.84 3.89 -9.27
N PRO A 152 -9.41 4.15 -8.02
CA PRO A 152 -9.70 5.41 -7.34
C PRO A 152 -9.26 6.60 -8.20
N LYS A 153 -9.97 7.74 -8.14
CA LYS A 153 -9.61 8.89 -8.98
C LYS A 153 -8.17 9.35 -8.74
N LYS A 154 -7.70 9.29 -7.49
CA LYS A 154 -6.32 9.60 -7.11
C LYS A 154 -5.27 8.79 -7.86
N ASP A 155 -5.59 7.55 -8.24
CA ASP A 155 -4.65 6.64 -8.88
C ASP A 155 -4.69 6.73 -10.41
N GLN A 156 -5.68 7.41 -11.02
CA GLN A 156 -5.87 7.46 -12.47
C GLN A 156 -4.63 7.95 -13.24
N HIS A 157 -3.90 8.92 -12.68
CA HIS A 157 -2.67 9.43 -13.29
C HIS A 157 -1.53 8.40 -13.29
N HIS A 158 -1.54 7.44 -12.35
CA HIS A 158 -0.56 6.37 -12.27
C HIS A 158 -0.73 5.31 -13.37
N TYR A 159 -1.92 5.15 -13.95
CA TYR A 159 -2.22 4.17 -15.02
C TYR A 159 -1.92 4.66 -16.45
N SER A 160 -1.38 5.88 -16.61
CA SER A 160 -0.87 6.33 -17.90
C SER A 160 0.42 5.59 -18.28
N ALA A 161 0.52 5.14 -19.54
CA ALA A 161 1.65 4.33 -20.04
C ALA A 161 3.01 4.97 -19.68
N ALA A 162 3.93 4.15 -19.13
CA ALA A 162 5.23 4.58 -18.62
C ALA A 162 6.01 5.49 -19.60
N PHE A 163 5.87 5.28 -20.90
CA PHE A 163 6.54 6.06 -21.94
C PHE A 163 6.02 7.52 -22.06
N LYS A 164 4.73 7.78 -21.79
CA LYS A 164 4.17 9.14 -21.75
C LYS A 164 4.56 9.92 -20.50
N LYS A 165 5.00 9.26 -19.42
CA LYS A 165 5.48 9.94 -18.20
C LYS A 165 6.89 10.48 -18.36
N VAL A 166 7.74 9.81 -19.15
CA VAL A 166 9.16 10.16 -19.37
C VAL A 166 9.32 11.27 -20.43
N VAL A 167 8.49 11.28 -21.47
CA VAL A 167 8.54 12.27 -22.57
C VAL A 167 7.39 13.27 -22.47
N ASN A 168 7.25 13.90 -21.30
CA ASN A 168 6.28 15.00 -21.13
C ASN A 168 7.05 16.27 -20.80
N LEU A 169 7.02 17.25 -21.71
CA LEU A 169 7.62 18.59 -21.54
C LEU A 169 7.20 19.25 -20.23
N ARG A 170 5.98 18.98 -19.71
CA ARG A 170 5.55 19.45 -18.39
C ARG A 170 6.32 18.81 -17.23
N ASN A 171 6.62 17.51 -17.31
CA ASN A 171 7.39 16.81 -16.27
C ASN A 171 8.87 17.22 -16.30
N ALA A 172 9.42 17.46 -17.49
CA ALA A 172 10.77 17.99 -17.66
C ALA A 172 10.90 19.41 -17.11
N ASN A 173 9.97 20.32 -17.46
CA ASN A 173 9.95 21.68 -16.91
C ASN A 173 9.74 21.68 -15.39
N ARG A 174 8.86 20.82 -14.87
CA ARG A 174 8.66 20.66 -13.41
C ARG A 174 9.86 20.03 -12.72
N LEU A 175 10.63 19.17 -13.39
CA LEU A 175 11.89 18.65 -12.86
C LEU A 175 12.95 19.75 -12.80
N VAL A 176 13.09 20.55 -13.87
CA VAL A 176 14.00 21.71 -13.91
C VAL A 176 13.63 22.73 -12.83
N GLU A 177 12.36 23.07 -12.70
CA GLU A 177 11.84 23.97 -11.65
C GLU A 177 12.14 23.42 -10.26
N LYS A 178 11.90 22.13 -10.01
CA LYS A 178 12.21 21.50 -8.73
C LYS A 178 13.71 21.47 -8.43
N LEU A 179 14.55 21.21 -9.43
CA LEU A 179 16.01 21.24 -9.29
C LEU A 179 16.49 22.68 -9.03
N TRP A 180 15.90 23.68 -9.68
CA TRP A 180 16.18 25.09 -9.44
C TRP A 180 15.76 25.51 -8.02
N ASP A 181 14.56 25.15 -7.59
CA ASP A 181 14.08 25.38 -6.23
C ASP A 181 14.99 24.74 -5.17
N GLN A 182 15.48 23.53 -5.45
CA GLN A 182 16.33 22.76 -4.54
C GLN A 182 17.77 23.27 -4.47
N PHE A 183 18.40 23.52 -5.63
CA PHE A 183 19.83 23.84 -5.73
C PHE A 183 20.13 25.34 -5.81
N ALA A 184 19.24 26.15 -6.42
CA ALA A 184 19.44 27.60 -6.55
C ALA A 184 18.73 28.42 -5.45
N LEU A 185 17.55 27.99 -5.00
CA LEU A 185 16.77 28.72 -3.97
C LEU A 185 16.86 28.12 -2.57
N GLY A 186 17.56 26.99 -2.39
CA GLY A 186 17.73 26.33 -1.10
C GLY A 186 16.41 25.91 -0.43
N LYS A 187 15.32 25.76 -1.20
CA LYS A 187 14.03 25.34 -0.66
C LYS A 187 14.09 23.85 -0.32
N HIS A 188 13.87 23.53 0.96
CA HIS A 188 13.72 22.13 1.38
C HIS A 188 12.47 21.52 0.73
N GLN A 189 12.67 20.48 -0.09
CA GLN A 189 11.60 19.66 -0.63
C GLN A 189 11.61 18.32 0.08
N GLU A 190 10.51 17.99 0.77
CA GLU A 190 10.35 16.73 1.51
C GLU A 190 10.59 15.49 0.62
N PHE A 191 10.28 15.61 -0.67
CA PHE A 191 10.47 14.58 -1.68
C PHE A 191 11.59 14.93 -2.68
N GLY A 192 12.55 15.77 -2.28
CA GLY A 192 13.64 16.34 -3.10
C GLY A 192 14.70 15.35 -3.60
N HIS A 193 14.35 14.08 -3.76
CA HIS A 193 15.21 13.06 -4.36
C HIS A 193 15.07 13.04 -5.88
N ASN A 194 15.02 14.23 -6.50
CA ASN A 194 14.67 14.42 -7.91
C ASN A 194 15.62 13.68 -8.87
N LEU A 195 16.94 13.73 -8.59
CA LEU A 195 17.94 13.01 -9.39
C LEU A 195 17.81 11.49 -9.24
N ARG A 196 17.64 10.98 -8.02
CA ARG A 196 17.41 9.55 -7.78
C ARG A 196 16.13 9.09 -8.44
N HIS A 197 15.05 9.86 -8.32
CA HIS A 197 13.78 9.56 -8.97
C HIS A 197 13.99 9.43 -10.48
N ALA A 198 14.70 10.37 -11.12
CA ALA A 198 15.06 10.26 -12.54
C ALA A 198 15.89 8.99 -12.85
N GLN A 199 16.91 8.67 -12.05
CA GLN A 199 17.71 7.45 -12.21
C GLN A 199 16.89 6.17 -12.06
N VAL A 200 16.00 6.11 -11.07
CA VAL A 200 15.10 4.97 -10.84
C VAL A 200 14.16 4.78 -12.02
N HIS A 201 13.52 5.85 -12.51
CA HIS A 201 12.63 5.77 -13.69
C HIS A 201 13.39 5.40 -14.97
N ALA A 202 14.63 5.85 -15.15
CA ALA A 202 15.47 5.44 -16.26
C ALA A 202 15.81 3.93 -16.18
N ALA A 203 16.19 3.44 -15.00
CA ALA A 203 16.44 2.02 -14.75
C ALA A 203 15.16 1.18 -14.97
N MET A 204 14.00 1.68 -14.53
CA MET A 204 12.71 1.04 -14.78
C MET A 204 12.39 0.95 -16.28
N ALA A 205 12.65 2.00 -17.06
CA ALA A 205 12.43 1.97 -18.50
C ALA A 205 13.32 0.94 -19.20
N LEU A 206 14.59 0.82 -18.79
CA LEU A 206 15.51 -0.21 -19.27
C LEU A 206 15.02 -1.61 -18.87
N ASN A 207 14.63 -1.82 -17.61
CA ASN A 207 14.07 -3.07 -17.13
C ASN A 207 12.81 -3.46 -17.91
N ALA A 208 11.85 -2.55 -18.06
CA ALA A 208 10.62 -2.75 -18.80
C ALA A 208 10.89 -3.17 -20.25
N THR A 209 11.92 -2.59 -20.89
CA THR A 209 12.34 -2.95 -22.25
C THR A 209 12.92 -4.36 -22.30
N ARG A 210 13.75 -4.73 -21.33
CA ARG A 210 14.31 -6.09 -21.22
C ARG A 210 13.23 -7.14 -20.95
N LEU A 211 12.30 -6.85 -20.04
CA LEU A 211 11.22 -7.75 -19.62
C LEU A 211 10.25 -8.09 -20.77
N ARG A 212 10.18 -7.28 -21.83
CA ARG A 212 9.41 -7.65 -23.05
C ARG A 212 9.80 -9.00 -23.63
N ARG A 213 11.07 -9.39 -23.51
CA ARG A 213 11.56 -10.70 -23.99
C ARG A 213 11.17 -11.85 -23.07
N LEU A 214 10.68 -11.55 -21.87
CA LEU A 214 10.30 -12.54 -20.88
C LEU A 214 8.78 -12.72 -20.79
N TYR A 215 8.00 -11.77 -21.33
CA TYR A 215 6.55 -11.85 -21.30
C TYR A 215 6.02 -13.02 -22.11
N GLN A 216 5.10 -13.75 -21.51
CA GLN A 216 4.40 -14.88 -22.10
C GLN A 216 2.88 -14.61 -22.10
N PRO A 217 2.12 -15.18 -23.05
CA PRO A 217 0.68 -15.15 -22.99
C PRO A 217 0.16 -15.88 -21.74
N LEU A 218 -1.11 -15.67 -21.42
CA LEU A 218 -1.77 -16.42 -20.36
C LEU A 218 -1.74 -17.92 -20.68
N PRO A 219 -1.27 -18.80 -19.77
CA PRO A 219 -1.04 -20.20 -20.09
C PRO A 219 -2.37 -20.97 -20.10
N GLU A 220 -2.42 -22.03 -20.91
CA GLU A 220 -3.54 -22.98 -20.92
C GLU A 220 -3.49 -23.97 -19.74
N THR A 221 -2.29 -24.24 -19.22
CA THR A 221 -2.07 -25.04 -18.02
C THR A 221 -2.72 -24.38 -16.79
N PRO A 222 -3.29 -25.17 -15.85
CA PRO A 222 -3.73 -24.64 -14.56
C PRO A 222 -2.63 -23.81 -13.89
N PHE A 223 -3.00 -22.71 -13.25
CA PHE A 223 -2.02 -21.81 -12.67
C PHE A 223 -2.46 -21.19 -11.35
N VAL A 224 -1.45 -20.86 -10.55
CA VAL A 224 -1.58 -20.02 -9.36
C VAL A 224 -1.12 -18.62 -9.72
N TYR A 225 -1.92 -17.61 -9.38
CA TYR A 225 -1.59 -16.22 -9.68
C TYR A 225 -1.01 -15.49 -8.46
N TYR A 226 0.13 -14.83 -8.67
CA TYR A 226 0.73 -13.90 -7.71
C TYR A 226 0.92 -12.50 -8.34
N PRO A 227 0.06 -11.52 -7.99
CA PRO A 227 0.21 -10.15 -8.47
C PRO A 227 1.34 -9.43 -7.73
N PHE A 228 2.30 -8.85 -8.44
CA PHE A 228 3.29 -7.98 -7.81
C PHE A 228 2.64 -6.69 -7.31
N HIS A 229 3.09 -6.25 -6.14
CA HIS A 229 2.83 -4.92 -5.59
C HIS A 229 3.78 -3.88 -6.17
N VAL A 230 3.39 -2.60 -6.01
CA VAL A 230 4.31 -1.48 -6.18
C VAL A 230 5.49 -1.65 -5.21
N PRO A 231 6.75 -1.71 -5.71
CA PRO A 231 7.91 -1.77 -4.84
C PRO A 231 8.02 -0.53 -3.97
N ALA A 232 8.52 -0.71 -2.74
CA ALA A 232 8.67 0.36 -1.75
C ALA A 232 7.36 1.06 -1.31
N ASP A 233 6.20 0.48 -1.61
CA ASP A 233 4.93 0.93 -1.03
C ASP A 233 4.88 0.62 0.48
N MET A 234 4.17 1.45 1.25
CA MET A 234 3.92 1.22 2.68
C MET A 234 3.30 -0.15 2.96
N ALA A 235 2.47 -0.66 2.05
CA ALA A 235 1.88 -1.99 2.08
C ALA A 235 2.93 -3.10 2.24
N LEU A 236 4.14 -2.90 1.71
CA LEU A 236 5.27 -3.82 1.86
C LEU A 236 6.32 -3.33 2.86
N THR A 237 6.59 -2.03 2.97
CA THR A 237 7.69 -1.56 3.84
C THR A 237 7.32 -1.55 5.31
N LEU A 238 6.04 -1.38 5.65
CA LEU A 238 5.56 -1.33 7.03
C LEU A 238 4.48 -2.38 7.31
N ARG A 239 3.45 -2.48 6.47
CA ARG A 239 2.29 -3.32 6.77
C ARG A 239 2.58 -4.81 6.60
N SER A 240 3.47 -5.20 5.69
CA SER A 240 3.82 -6.61 5.46
C SER A 240 5.29 -6.79 5.03
N PRO A 241 6.24 -6.48 5.94
CA PRO A 241 7.68 -6.38 5.63
C PRO A 241 8.36 -7.68 5.26
N ASP A 242 7.82 -8.81 5.69
CA ASP A 242 8.36 -10.14 5.37
C ASP A 242 8.36 -10.41 3.86
N TYR A 243 7.51 -9.72 3.10
CA TYR A 243 7.32 -9.89 1.66
C TYR A 243 7.87 -8.71 0.83
N LEU A 244 8.70 -7.86 1.43
CA LEU A 244 9.29 -6.71 0.75
C LEU A 244 10.13 -7.11 -0.47
N ASP A 245 10.91 -8.19 -0.36
CA ASP A 245 11.58 -8.80 -1.51
C ASP A 245 10.63 -9.77 -2.23
N GLN A 246 9.78 -9.21 -3.08
CA GLN A 246 8.78 -9.97 -3.83
C GLN A 246 9.39 -11.03 -4.75
N VAL A 247 10.63 -10.86 -5.21
CA VAL A 247 11.29 -11.86 -6.07
C VAL A 247 11.70 -13.08 -5.26
N ALA A 248 12.10 -12.90 -4.00
CA ALA A 248 12.33 -14.00 -3.08
C ALA A 248 11.03 -14.76 -2.76
N THR A 249 9.91 -14.04 -2.61
CA THR A 249 8.58 -14.66 -2.48
C THR A 249 8.24 -15.51 -3.71
N VAL A 250 8.46 -14.99 -4.93
CA VAL A 250 8.22 -15.75 -6.17
C VAL A 250 9.13 -16.98 -6.27
N ASP A 251 10.42 -16.86 -5.95
CA ASP A 251 11.34 -18.00 -5.90
C ASP A 251 10.87 -19.09 -4.93
N PHE A 252 10.36 -18.71 -3.75
CA PHE A 252 9.78 -19.66 -2.80
C PHE A 252 8.52 -20.32 -3.36
N LEU A 253 7.61 -19.57 -3.98
CA LEU A 253 6.39 -20.11 -4.57
C LEU A 253 6.70 -21.07 -5.72
N LEU A 254 7.63 -20.74 -6.62
CA LEU A 254 8.02 -21.61 -7.75
C LEU A 254 8.48 -23.00 -7.29
N ARG A 255 9.08 -23.10 -6.10
CA ARG A 255 9.55 -24.35 -5.49
C ARG A 255 8.49 -25.13 -4.72
N THR A 256 7.33 -24.52 -4.44
CA THR A 256 6.38 -25.05 -3.43
C THR A 256 4.94 -25.18 -3.89
N ILE A 257 4.53 -24.50 -4.97
CA ILE A 257 3.24 -24.76 -5.61
C ILE A 257 3.16 -26.21 -6.11
N PRO A 258 1.96 -26.79 -6.29
CA PRO A 258 1.82 -28.09 -6.94
C PRO A 258 2.43 -28.11 -8.33
N ASP A 259 3.13 -29.19 -8.69
CA ASP A 259 3.77 -29.41 -9.99
C ASP A 259 2.77 -29.55 -11.16
N SER A 260 1.49 -29.77 -10.86
CA SER A 260 0.38 -29.69 -11.80
C SER A 260 0.02 -28.26 -12.23
N HIS A 261 0.65 -27.24 -11.61
CA HIS A 261 0.37 -25.84 -11.87
C HIS A 261 1.63 -25.05 -12.23
N VAL A 262 1.45 -24.02 -13.05
CA VAL A 262 2.48 -22.98 -13.25
C VAL A 262 2.21 -21.78 -12.34
N LEU A 263 3.27 -21.04 -11.98
CA LEU A 263 3.15 -19.77 -11.29
C LEU A 263 3.08 -18.63 -12.31
N VAL A 264 1.94 -17.96 -12.34
CA VAL A 264 1.73 -16.76 -13.14
C VAL A 264 1.95 -15.53 -12.27
N VAL A 265 2.82 -14.64 -12.73
CA VAL A 265 3.08 -13.34 -12.08
C VAL A 265 2.82 -12.19 -13.03
N LYS A 266 2.45 -11.03 -12.50
CA LYS A 266 2.23 -9.81 -13.29
C LYS A 266 2.74 -8.59 -12.54
N GLU A 267 3.47 -7.72 -13.24
CA GLU A 267 3.91 -6.43 -12.69
C GLU A 267 2.72 -5.49 -12.43
N HIS A 268 2.85 -4.63 -11.43
CA HIS A 268 1.87 -3.58 -11.17
C HIS A 268 1.91 -2.50 -12.26
N PRO A 269 0.78 -2.13 -12.90
CA PRO A 269 0.77 -1.20 -14.04
C PRO A 269 1.29 0.20 -13.72
N ALA A 270 1.19 0.62 -12.44
CA ALA A 270 1.71 1.92 -12.00
C ALA A 270 3.25 2.03 -12.03
N GLN A 271 3.98 0.91 -11.96
CA GLN A 271 5.42 0.84 -11.73
C GLN A 271 6.08 -0.28 -12.56
N ILE A 272 5.76 -0.34 -13.86
CA ILE A 272 6.34 -1.32 -14.80
C ILE A 272 7.87 -1.16 -14.85
N GLY A 273 8.60 -2.28 -14.73
CA GLY A 273 10.06 -2.30 -14.71
C GLY A 273 10.69 -2.00 -13.35
N ALA A 274 9.89 -1.81 -12.29
CA ALA A 274 10.41 -1.59 -10.94
C ALA A 274 10.96 -2.87 -10.29
N ILE A 275 10.53 -4.05 -10.75
CA ILE A 275 11.12 -5.33 -10.35
C ILE A 275 12.40 -5.58 -11.15
N SER A 276 13.43 -6.14 -10.50
CA SER A 276 14.72 -6.39 -11.14
C SER A 276 14.59 -7.37 -12.31
N ALA A 277 14.76 -6.89 -13.54
CA ALA A 277 14.71 -7.72 -14.73
C ALA A 277 15.72 -8.87 -14.67
N ALA A 278 16.94 -8.60 -14.21
CA ALA A 278 17.99 -9.61 -14.10
C ALA A 278 17.57 -10.80 -13.22
N ARG A 279 16.93 -10.53 -12.07
CA ARG A 279 16.47 -11.60 -11.17
C ARG A 279 15.27 -12.36 -11.76
N LEU A 280 14.37 -11.68 -12.48
CA LEU A 280 13.27 -12.37 -13.17
C LEU A 280 13.76 -13.27 -14.31
N PHE A 281 14.78 -12.84 -15.07
CA PHE A 281 15.45 -13.70 -16.05
C PHE A 281 16.14 -14.90 -15.40
N GLU A 282 16.73 -14.73 -14.23
CA GLU A 282 17.34 -15.84 -13.49
C GLU A 282 16.29 -16.88 -13.08
N LEU A 283 15.14 -16.44 -12.57
CA LEU A 283 14.03 -17.34 -12.25
C LEU A 283 13.56 -18.11 -13.50
N ALA A 284 13.34 -17.40 -14.60
CA ALA A 284 12.87 -18.02 -15.84
C ALA A 284 13.85 -19.01 -16.48
N ARG A 285 15.16 -18.82 -16.27
CA ARG A 285 16.18 -19.77 -16.71
C ARG A 285 16.19 -21.03 -15.84
N ARG A 286 15.81 -20.91 -14.57
CA ARG A 286 15.85 -22.00 -13.58
C ARG A 286 14.57 -22.82 -13.55
N PHE A 287 13.42 -22.16 -13.75
CA PHE A 287 12.10 -22.72 -13.53
C PHE A 287 11.27 -22.64 -14.82
N ASP A 288 10.86 -23.80 -15.33
CA ASP A 288 9.96 -23.94 -16.48
C ASP A 288 8.49 -23.67 -16.12
N ASN A 289 8.14 -23.73 -14.83
CA ASN A 289 6.82 -23.38 -14.30
C ASN A 289 6.64 -21.88 -13.99
N PHE A 290 7.53 -21.00 -14.49
CA PHE A 290 7.45 -19.55 -14.29
C PHE A 290 6.88 -18.82 -15.53
N VAL A 291 5.78 -18.09 -15.33
CA VAL A 291 5.13 -17.29 -16.38
C VAL A 291 5.01 -15.83 -15.94
N LEU A 292 5.70 -14.92 -16.64
CA LEU A 292 5.54 -13.47 -16.45
C LEU A 292 4.58 -12.92 -17.51
N LEU A 293 3.45 -12.35 -17.09
CA LEU A 293 2.48 -11.74 -17.99
C LEU A 293 2.87 -10.33 -18.42
N PRO A 294 2.46 -9.89 -19.63
CA PRO A 294 2.46 -8.48 -19.99
C PRO A 294 1.69 -7.64 -18.95
N PRO A 295 2.22 -6.48 -18.52
CA PRO A 295 1.56 -5.64 -17.52
C PRO A 295 0.21 -5.07 -17.99
N GLN A 296 -0.06 -5.07 -19.30
CA GLN A 296 -1.33 -4.63 -19.90
C GLN A 296 -2.43 -5.70 -19.85
N THR A 297 -2.10 -6.95 -19.50
CA THR A 297 -3.09 -8.03 -19.41
C THR A 297 -4.17 -7.67 -18.39
N ASN A 298 -5.44 -7.74 -18.81
CA ASN A 298 -6.59 -7.42 -17.97
C ASN A 298 -6.57 -8.33 -16.72
N ASN A 299 -6.63 -7.74 -15.54
CA ASN A 299 -6.52 -8.48 -14.28
C ASN A 299 -7.68 -9.47 -14.09
N TYR A 300 -8.91 -9.10 -14.42
CA TYR A 300 -10.08 -9.98 -14.33
C TYR A 300 -9.93 -11.20 -15.23
N THR A 301 -9.37 -11.06 -16.44
CA THR A 301 -9.11 -12.21 -17.31
C THR A 301 -8.12 -13.20 -16.68
N VAL A 302 -7.11 -12.71 -15.95
CA VAL A 302 -6.17 -13.56 -15.23
C VAL A 302 -6.87 -14.23 -14.04
N LEU A 303 -7.62 -13.46 -13.25
CA LEU A 303 -8.34 -13.97 -12.07
C LEU A 303 -9.39 -15.02 -12.46
N ASP A 304 -10.14 -14.82 -13.54
CA ASP A 304 -11.17 -15.73 -14.04
C ASP A 304 -10.61 -17.12 -14.34
N ARG A 305 -9.36 -17.20 -14.81
CA ARG A 305 -8.69 -18.46 -15.17
C ARG A 305 -7.78 -19.02 -14.07
N ALA A 306 -7.43 -18.23 -13.06
CA ALA A 306 -6.59 -18.67 -11.97
C ALA A 306 -7.28 -19.78 -11.16
N ALA A 307 -6.54 -20.84 -10.84
CA ALA A 307 -7.00 -21.90 -9.94
C ALA A 307 -7.01 -21.41 -8.48
N ALA A 308 -6.03 -20.58 -8.12
CA ALA A 308 -5.97 -19.87 -6.85
C ALA A 308 -5.14 -18.59 -7.00
N VAL A 309 -5.33 -17.65 -6.07
CA VAL A 309 -4.53 -16.42 -5.96
C VAL A 309 -3.76 -16.42 -4.66
N VAL A 310 -2.45 -16.22 -4.72
CA VAL A 310 -1.61 -15.95 -3.55
C VAL A 310 -1.36 -14.45 -3.51
N SER A 311 -1.74 -13.78 -2.43
CA SER A 311 -1.57 -12.33 -2.28
C SER A 311 -0.94 -11.99 -0.95
N VAL A 312 -0.06 -10.98 -0.94
CA VAL A 312 0.39 -10.36 0.33
C VAL A 312 -0.80 -9.60 0.93
N ASN A 313 -1.12 -8.45 0.36
CA ASN A 313 -2.25 -7.60 0.76
C ASN A 313 -2.79 -6.75 -0.41
N SER A 314 -2.65 -7.26 -1.64
CA SER A 314 -3.06 -6.52 -2.86
C SER A 314 -4.58 -6.48 -2.96
N LYS A 315 -5.11 -5.41 -3.57
CA LYS A 315 -6.52 -5.32 -3.97
C LYS A 315 -6.92 -6.49 -4.89
N SER A 316 -5.99 -7.03 -5.68
CA SER A 316 -6.28 -8.18 -6.54
C SER A 316 -6.65 -9.45 -5.79
N GLY A 317 -6.25 -9.61 -4.52
CA GLY A 317 -6.77 -10.71 -3.70
C GLY A 317 -8.22 -10.47 -3.26
N ALA A 318 -8.62 -9.23 -3.00
CA ALA A 318 -10.03 -8.89 -2.77
C ALA A 318 -10.88 -9.02 -4.05
N GLU A 319 -10.33 -8.65 -5.22
CA GLU A 319 -10.97 -8.90 -6.52
C GLU A 319 -11.16 -10.40 -6.77
N ALA A 320 -10.16 -11.24 -6.42
CA ALA A 320 -10.26 -12.69 -6.51
C ALA A 320 -11.34 -13.25 -5.57
N LEU A 321 -11.40 -12.76 -4.33
CA LEU A 321 -12.45 -13.10 -3.36
C LEU A 321 -13.84 -12.72 -3.91
N LEU A 322 -13.97 -11.54 -4.53
CA LEU A 322 -15.22 -11.10 -5.16
C LEU A 322 -15.66 -12.03 -6.29
N LEU A 323 -14.71 -12.59 -7.04
CA LEU A 323 -14.96 -13.53 -8.13
C LEU A 323 -15.16 -14.98 -7.65
N GLY A 324 -15.20 -15.23 -6.34
CA GLY A 324 -15.36 -16.58 -5.81
C GLY A 324 -14.12 -17.47 -5.97
N LYS A 325 -12.94 -16.86 -6.15
CA LYS A 325 -11.69 -17.62 -6.34
C LYS A 325 -11.05 -17.98 -5.00
N PRO A 326 -10.38 -19.15 -4.89
CA PRO A 326 -9.56 -19.46 -3.73
C PRO A 326 -8.46 -18.41 -3.56
N VAL A 327 -8.35 -17.83 -2.38
CA VAL A 327 -7.33 -16.82 -2.06
C VAL A 327 -6.52 -17.25 -0.85
N VAL A 328 -5.20 -17.28 -0.99
CA VAL A 328 -4.25 -17.39 0.11
C VAL A 328 -3.70 -16.00 0.43
N VAL A 329 -3.88 -15.54 1.66
CA VAL A 329 -3.51 -14.19 2.08
C VAL A 329 -2.35 -14.24 3.08
N MET A 330 -1.21 -13.68 2.68
CA MET A 330 0.06 -13.80 3.43
C MET A 330 0.33 -12.60 4.34
N GLY A 331 -0.17 -11.43 3.98
CA GLY A 331 0.08 -10.18 4.69
C GLY A 331 -1.14 -9.66 5.42
N ASP A 332 -0.97 -8.46 5.98
CA ASP A 332 -2.02 -7.70 6.61
C ASP A 332 -2.82 -6.94 5.54
N ALA A 333 -4.03 -7.43 5.29
CA ALA A 333 -4.93 -6.99 4.24
C ALA A 333 -6.33 -6.82 4.83
N PHE A 334 -7.09 -5.82 4.35
CA PHE A 334 -8.42 -5.55 4.91
C PHE A 334 -9.38 -6.76 4.82
N TYR A 335 -9.16 -7.65 3.85
CA TYR A 335 -9.91 -8.89 3.61
C TYR A 335 -9.32 -10.14 4.24
N ARG A 336 -8.27 -10.01 5.05
CA ARG A 336 -7.65 -11.14 5.77
C ARG A 336 -8.61 -11.81 6.73
N SER A 337 -9.51 -11.07 7.37
CA SER A 337 -10.50 -11.60 8.32
C SER A 337 -11.72 -12.24 7.66
N CYS A 338 -11.81 -12.26 6.33
CA CYS A 338 -12.88 -12.95 5.63
C CYS A 338 -12.77 -14.47 5.85
N PRO A 339 -13.83 -15.16 6.31
CA PRO A 339 -13.76 -16.61 6.57
C PRO A 339 -13.61 -17.46 5.29
N LEU A 340 -13.78 -16.85 4.11
CA LEU A 340 -13.62 -17.51 2.82
C LEU A 340 -12.19 -17.44 2.26
N VAL A 341 -11.29 -16.70 2.90
CA VAL A 341 -9.87 -16.68 2.51
C VAL A 341 -9.04 -17.61 3.38
N HIS A 342 -7.94 -18.11 2.81
CA HIS A 342 -6.96 -18.93 3.50
C HIS A 342 -5.83 -18.03 4.00
N ALA A 343 -6.03 -17.39 5.15
CA ALA A 343 -5.01 -16.56 5.78
C ALA A 343 -3.83 -17.41 6.28
N VAL A 344 -2.61 -16.89 6.15
CA VAL A 344 -1.39 -17.52 6.65
C VAL A 344 -0.54 -16.51 7.42
N ASP A 345 0.02 -16.94 8.55
CA ASP A 345 0.83 -16.08 9.41
C ASP A 345 2.33 -16.14 9.07
N ARG A 346 2.77 -17.23 8.43
CA ARG A 346 4.18 -17.41 8.02
C ARG A 346 4.26 -17.87 6.56
N LEU A 347 5.29 -17.39 5.86
CA LEU A 347 5.57 -17.82 4.48
C LEU A 347 5.69 -19.35 4.35
N ALA A 348 6.25 -20.02 5.37
CA ALA A 348 6.40 -21.47 5.40
C ALA A 348 5.06 -22.25 5.37
N ASP A 349 3.95 -21.61 5.77
CA ASP A 349 2.62 -22.25 5.84
C ASP A 349 1.85 -22.12 4.51
N VAL A 350 2.32 -21.26 3.59
CA VAL A 350 1.71 -21.03 2.27
C VAL A 350 1.48 -22.32 1.49
N PRO A 351 2.44 -23.27 1.37
CA PRO A 351 2.24 -24.44 0.52
C PRO A 351 1.10 -25.33 0.99
N ALA A 352 0.99 -25.56 2.31
CA ALA A 352 -0.09 -26.36 2.89
C ALA A 352 -1.45 -25.67 2.71
N ARG A 353 -1.50 -24.35 2.92
CA ARG A 353 -2.72 -23.56 2.81
C ARG A 353 -3.17 -23.37 1.37
N LEU A 354 -2.24 -23.25 0.43
CA LEU A 354 -2.52 -23.25 -1.00
C LEU A 354 -3.11 -24.58 -1.48
N ARG A 355 -2.59 -25.73 -1.02
CA ARG A 355 -3.19 -27.04 -1.34
C ARG A 355 -4.61 -27.15 -0.79
N ALA A 356 -4.86 -26.67 0.42
CA ALA A 356 -6.21 -26.63 0.98
C ALA A 356 -7.15 -25.71 0.16
N ALA A 357 -6.66 -24.55 -0.27
CA ALA A 357 -7.42 -23.62 -1.12
C ALA A 357 -7.76 -24.23 -2.49
N LEU A 358 -6.79 -24.88 -3.14
CA LEU A 358 -6.98 -25.56 -4.42
C LEU A 358 -7.96 -26.75 -4.29
N ALA A 359 -7.88 -27.51 -3.19
CA ALA A 359 -8.80 -28.62 -2.93
C ALA A 359 -10.23 -28.16 -2.64
N ALA A 360 -10.39 -27.02 -1.94
CA ALA A 360 -11.71 -26.42 -1.70
C ALA A 360 -12.34 -25.90 -2.99
N GLY A 361 -11.52 -25.40 -3.92
CA GLY A 361 -11.95 -24.91 -5.21
C GLY A 361 -12.73 -23.59 -5.13
N PRO A 362 -13.20 -23.07 -6.28
CA PRO A 362 -13.97 -21.84 -6.31
C PRO A 362 -15.29 -21.98 -5.56
N PHE A 363 -15.78 -20.88 -5.01
CA PHE A 363 -17.04 -20.80 -4.29
C PHE A 363 -17.99 -19.80 -4.95
N ASP A 364 -19.27 -19.88 -4.63
CA ASP A 364 -20.28 -18.93 -5.10
C ASP A 364 -19.98 -17.51 -4.59
N PRO A 365 -19.75 -16.50 -5.47
CA PRO A 365 -19.55 -15.10 -5.09
C PRO A 365 -20.59 -14.55 -4.09
N ALA A 366 -21.83 -15.05 -4.12
CA ALA A 366 -22.87 -14.65 -3.18
C ALA A 366 -22.49 -14.90 -1.72
N LYS A 367 -21.65 -15.92 -1.44
CA LYS A 367 -21.12 -16.21 -0.09
C LYS A 367 -20.18 -15.10 0.41
N GLY A 368 -19.49 -14.40 -0.48
CA GLY A 368 -18.60 -13.29 -0.13
C GLY A 368 -19.31 -11.97 0.11
N ALA A 369 -20.56 -11.82 -0.35
CA ALA A 369 -21.30 -10.55 -0.28
C ALA A 369 -21.49 -10.00 1.16
N PRO A 370 -21.76 -10.80 2.21
CA PRO A 370 -21.83 -10.30 3.59
C PRO A 370 -20.53 -9.68 4.08
N TYR A 371 -19.38 -10.23 3.67
CA TYR A 371 -18.08 -9.65 3.99
C TYR A 371 -17.92 -8.26 3.33
N PHE A 372 -18.24 -8.14 2.03
CA PHE A 372 -18.19 -6.84 1.34
C PHE A 372 -19.20 -5.83 1.90
N GLN A 373 -20.37 -6.28 2.38
CA GLN A 373 -21.30 -5.41 3.09
C GLN A 373 -20.71 -4.87 4.39
N SER A 374 -20.01 -5.71 5.16
CA SER A 374 -19.33 -5.29 6.39
C SER A 374 -18.23 -4.27 6.07
N ALA A 375 -17.43 -4.55 5.04
CA ALA A 375 -16.44 -3.61 4.53
C ALA A 375 -17.05 -2.30 4.00
N TRP A 376 -18.23 -2.35 3.38
CA TRP A 376 -18.95 -1.15 2.90
C TRP A 376 -19.38 -0.26 4.07
N ARG A 377 -19.98 -0.85 5.11
CA ARG A 377 -20.43 -0.13 6.32
C ARG A 377 -19.30 0.62 7.02
N ARG A 378 -18.09 0.05 7.00
CA ARG A 378 -16.90 0.64 7.61
C ARG A 378 -16.15 1.63 6.71
N SER A 379 -16.58 1.78 5.46
CA SER A 379 -16.08 2.81 4.57
C SER A 379 -17.02 4.01 4.54
N TYR A 380 -16.51 5.17 4.13
CA TYR A 380 -17.24 6.42 4.08
C TYR A 380 -17.15 7.04 2.68
N PRO A 381 -18.20 7.72 2.19
CA PRO A 381 -18.14 8.44 0.92
C PRO A 381 -17.02 9.49 0.90
N GLY A 382 -16.26 9.55 -0.18
CA GLY A 382 -15.23 10.56 -0.38
C GLY A 382 -14.18 10.17 -1.41
N GLU A 383 -13.45 11.18 -1.90
CA GLU A 383 -12.35 11.04 -2.86
C GLU A 383 -11.22 11.97 -2.42
N LEU A 384 -9.97 11.51 -2.58
CA LEU A 384 -8.78 12.32 -2.34
C LEU A 384 -8.34 13.03 -3.63
N TYR A 385 -7.69 14.18 -3.48
CA TYR A 385 -7.08 14.95 -4.58
C TYR A 385 -8.07 15.48 -5.63
N VAL A 386 -9.33 15.67 -5.25
CA VAL A 386 -10.35 16.29 -6.11
C VAL A 386 -10.79 17.62 -5.49
N GLY A 387 -10.55 18.72 -6.21
CA GLY A 387 -10.88 20.08 -5.75
C GLY A 387 -12.33 20.51 -6.01
N ASP A 388 -13.25 19.57 -6.16
CA ASP A 388 -14.68 19.86 -6.35
C ASP A 388 -15.35 20.12 -4.99
N THR A 389 -16.04 21.26 -4.84
CA THR A 389 -16.60 21.70 -3.56
C THR A 389 -17.56 20.68 -2.95
N LYS A 390 -18.42 20.03 -3.74
CA LYS A 390 -19.38 19.05 -3.23
C LYS A 390 -18.67 17.80 -2.69
N LEU A 391 -17.60 17.37 -3.38
CA LEU A 391 -16.78 16.25 -2.92
C LEU A 391 -15.96 16.63 -1.67
N LEU A 392 -15.52 17.88 -1.54
CA LEU A 392 -14.88 18.37 -0.31
C LEU A 392 -15.86 18.39 0.88
N ASP A 393 -17.09 18.84 0.67
CA ASP A 393 -18.14 18.82 1.70
C ASP A 393 -18.46 17.38 2.13
N THR A 394 -18.58 16.47 1.16
CA THR A 394 -18.79 15.04 1.40
C THR A 394 -17.63 14.44 2.20
N PHE A 395 -16.39 14.72 1.80
CA PHE A 395 -15.19 14.28 2.50
C PHE A 395 -15.16 14.80 3.94
N ALA A 396 -15.44 16.09 4.14
CA ALA A 396 -15.42 16.72 5.46
C ALA A 396 -16.50 16.16 6.38
N ALA A 397 -17.71 15.93 5.86
CA ALA A 397 -18.79 15.28 6.60
C ALA A 397 -18.42 13.85 7.00
N SER A 398 -17.88 13.07 6.06
CA SER A 398 -17.40 11.70 6.30
C SER A 398 -16.29 11.63 7.35
N LEU A 399 -15.30 12.52 7.26
CA LEU A 399 -14.22 12.60 8.25
C LEU A 399 -14.78 12.95 9.63
N ARG A 400 -15.67 13.94 9.73
CA ARG A 400 -16.32 14.32 11.00
C ARG A 400 -17.11 13.16 11.61
N ALA A 401 -17.83 12.41 10.79
CA ALA A 401 -18.57 11.24 11.24
C ALA A 401 -17.64 10.12 11.74
N ALA A 402 -16.51 9.89 11.07
CA ALA A 402 -15.52 8.89 11.48
C ALA A 402 -14.84 9.28 12.81
N ILE A 403 -14.36 10.51 12.94
CA ILE A 403 -13.63 10.94 14.15
C ILE A 403 -14.53 11.08 15.39
N ALA A 404 -15.85 11.16 15.20
CA ALA A 404 -16.82 11.16 16.30
C ALA A 404 -17.01 9.76 16.93
N GLU A 405 -16.52 8.68 16.32
CA GLU A 405 -16.58 7.35 16.92
C GLU A 405 -15.75 7.35 18.22
N PRO A 406 -16.33 6.96 19.38
CA PRO A 406 -15.60 6.96 20.64
C PRO A 406 -14.38 6.02 20.56
N ALA A 407 -13.35 6.29 21.36
CA ALA A 407 -12.22 5.38 21.48
C ALA A 407 -12.75 4.01 21.92
N ARG A 408 -12.53 2.97 21.10
CA ARG A 408 -12.83 1.61 21.51
C ARG A 408 -11.90 1.28 22.68
N VAL A 409 -12.48 1.00 23.84
CA VAL A 409 -11.74 0.49 24.99
C VAL A 409 -11.29 -0.91 24.60
N ASN A 410 -10.03 -1.05 24.20
CA ASN A 410 -9.41 -2.36 24.00
C ASN A 410 -8.95 -2.94 25.33
#